data_AF-A0AAE7BRB0-F1
#
_entry.id   AF-A0AAE7BRB0-F1
#
_cell.length_a   1.000
_cell.length_b   1.000
_cell.length_c   1.000
_cell.angle_alpha   90.00
_cell.angle_beta   90.00
_cell.angle_gamma   90.00
#
_symmetry.space_group_name_H-M   'P 1'
#
loop_
_entity.id
_entity.type
_entity.pdbx_description
1 polymer ?
#
loop_
_entity_poly.entity_id
_entity_poly.type
_entity_poly.pdbx_seq_one_letter_code
_entity_poly.pdbx_strand_id
1 'polypeptide(L)'
;MKKQPFYRNTVAMLLRCFSIASMLVWITIFLRGLYLYATFGWSMGYKSTLGFIFVPFMILITEALHTKAVEYGNYLFQKKNAD
;
A
#
# COMPACT_ATOMS: atom_id res chain seq x y z
N MET A 1 14.71 12.51 27.03
CA MET A 1 14.90 11.84 25.73
C MET A 1 14.30 12.73 24.65
N LYS A 2 15.07 13.20 23.66
CA LYS A 2 14.53 13.95 22.51
C LYS A 2 13.57 13.04 21.75
N LYS A 3 12.27 13.22 21.94
CA LYS A 3 11.23 12.45 21.26
C LYS A 3 11.33 12.77 19.75
N GLN A 4 11.69 11.78 18.94
CA GLN A 4 11.78 11.95 17.50
C GLN A 4 10.37 12.08 16.91
N PRO A 5 10.16 12.98 15.92
CA PRO A 5 8.84 13.13 15.29
C PRO A 5 8.40 11.80 14.65
N PHE A 6 7.08 11.53 14.63
CA PHE A 6 6.54 10.21 14.28
C PHE A 6 6.95 9.71 12.88
N TYR A 7 7.14 10.61 11.91
CA TYR A 7 7.67 10.27 10.58
C TYR A 7 9.12 9.72 10.60
N ARG A 8 9.89 9.97 11.67
CA ARG A 8 11.23 9.44 11.93
C ARG A 8 11.23 8.21 12.84
N ASN A 9 10.05 7.80 13.34
CA ASN A 9 9.93 6.64 14.20
C ASN A 9 10.11 5.34 13.40
N THR A 10 10.82 4.37 13.96
CA THR A 10 11.08 3.05 13.33
C THR A 10 9.79 2.37 12.88
N VAL A 11 8.70 2.58 13.61
CA VAL A 11 7.36 2.05 13.29
C VAL A 11 6.78 2.65 12.01
N ALA A 12 6.92 3.96 11.79
CA ALA A 12 6.43 4.62 10.58
C ALA A 12 7.26 4.21 9.35
N MET A 13 8.56 4.00 9.54
CA MET A 13 9.46 3.49 8.50
C MET A 13 9.11 2.04 8.12
N LEU A 14 8.85 1.17 9.11
CA LEU A 14 8.35 -0.19 8.88
C LEU A 14 7.01 -0.19 8.13
N LEU A 15 6.07 0.67 8.52
CA LEU A 15 4.77 0.80 7.84
C LEU A 15 4.94 1.23 6.38
N ARG A 16 5.93 2.08 6.08
CA ARG A 16 6.24 2.51 4.72
C ARG A 16 6.87 1.38 3.90
N CYS A 17 7.78 0.60 4.48
CA CYS A 17 8.30 -0.62 3.86
C CYS A 17 7.19 -1.63 3.55
N PHE A 18 6.24 -1.84 4.48
CA PHE A 18 5.08 -2.70 4.24
C PHE A 18 4.17 -2.19 3.12
N SER A 19 3.94 -0.87 3.06
CA SER A 19 3.16 -0.25 1.98
C SER A 19 3.83 -0.46 0.62
N ILE A 20 5.14 -0.23 0.52
CA ILE A 20 5.93 -0.45 -0.71
C ILE A 20 5.92 -1.94 -1.10
N ALA A 21 6.14 -2.85 -0.15
CA ALA A 21 6.08 -4.28 -0.40
C ALA A 21 4.70 -4.72 -0.91
N SER A 22 3.63 -4.19 -0.33
CA SER A 22 2.26 -4.46 -0.77
C SER A 22 2.01 -3.95 -2.20
N MET A 23 2.50 -2.75 -2.52
CA MET A 23 2.45 -2.22 -3.88
C MET A 23 3.17 -3.13 -4.88
N LEU A 24 4.37 -3.63 -4.55
CA LEU A 24 5.11 -4.55 -5.40
C LEU A 24 4.38 -5.89 -5.63
N VAL A 25 3.72 -6.43 -4.59
CA VAL A 25 2.88 -7.63 -4.71
C VAL A 25 1.71 -7.38 -5.69
N TRP A 26 1.06 -6.23 -5.59
CA TRP A 26 -0.02 -5.88 -6.49
C TRP A 26 0.45 -5.72 -7.94
N ILE A 27 1.59 -5.06 -8.17
CA ILE A 27 2.20 -4.92 -9.50
C ILE A 27 2.55 -6.27 -10.11
N THR A 28 3.12 -7.19 -9.32
CA THR A 28 3.47 -8.53 -9.81
C THR A 28 2.24 -9.36 -10.15
N ILE A 29 1.15 -9.26 -9.38
CA ILE A 29 -0.15 -9.88 -9.70
C ILE A 29 -0.70 -9.32 -11.02
N PHE A 30 -0.62 -8.00 -11.21
CA PHE A 30 -1.05 -7.34 -12.45
C PHE A 30 -0.24 -7.80 -13.67
N LEU A 31 1.09 -7.76 -13.59
CA LEU A 31 1.97 -8.22 -14.65
C LEU A 31 1.76 -9.71 -14.97
N ARG A 32 1.52 -10.52 -13.93
CA ARG A 32 1.17 -11.94 -14.11
C ARG A 32 -0.15 -12.08 -14.85
N GLY A 33 -1.18 -11.30 -14.47
CA GLY A 33 -2.45 -11.22 -15.19
C GLY A 33 -2.26 -10.85 -16.66
N LEU A 34 -1.40 -9.86 -16.95
CA LEU A 34 -1.13 -9.37 -18.30
C LEU A 34 -0.43 -10.38 -19.17
N TYR A 35 0.61 -11.03 -18.63
CA TYR A 35 1.29 -12.14 -19.28
C TYR A 35 0.32 -13.26 -19.62
N LEU A 36 -0.50 -13.64 -18.65
CA LEU A 36 -1.49 -14.69 -18.76
C LEU A 36 -2.55 -14.35 -19.83
N TYR A 37 -3.10 -13.13 -19.82
CA TYR A 37 -4.01 -12.63 -20.86
C TYR A 37 -3.36 -12.63 -22.26
N ALA A 38 -2.10 -12.19 -22.38
CA ALA A 38 -1.39 -12.20 -23.65
C ALA A 38 -1.11 -13.61 -24.18
N THR A 39 -0.91 -14.59 -23.28
CA THR A 39 -0.58 -15.98 -23.64
C THR A 39 -1.81 -16.81 -24.00
N PHE A 40 -2.91 -16.64 -23.27
CA PHE A 40 -4.12 -17.47 -23.44
C PHE A 40 -5.30 -16.70 -24.06
N GLY A 41 -5.16 -15.40 -24.31
CA GLY A 41 -6.21 -14.55 -24.89
C GLY A 41 -7.47 -14.46 -24.03
N TRP A 42 -8.62 -14.32 -24.69
CA TRP A 42 -9.95 -14.26 -24.07
C TRP A 42 -10.42 -15.57 -23.42
N SER A 43 -9.66 -16.67 -23.55
CA SER A 43 -9.97 -17.93 -22.84
C SER A 43 -9.75 -17.82 -21.33
N MET A 44 -9.08 -16.77 -20.88
CA MET A 44 -8.89 -16.52 -19.47
C MET A 44 -10.17 -15.96 -18.85
N GLY A 45 -10.86 -16.83 -18.11
CA GLY A 45 -12.13 -16.49 -17.48
C GLY A 45 -12.05 -15.27 -16.55
N TYR A 46 -13.20 -14.61 -16.41
CA TYR A 46 -13.59 -13.48 -15.55
C TYR A 46 -12.68 -13.14 -14.33
N LYS A 47 -12.10 -14.14 -13.66
CA LYS A 47 -11.20 -13.99 -12.51
C LYS A 47 -9.90 -13.22 -12.81
N SER A 48 -9.29 -13.41 -13.97
CA SER A 48 -8.05 -12.69 -14.35
C SER A 48 -8.32 -11.21 -14.68
N THR A 49 -9.43 -10.94 -15.36
CA THR A 49 -9.90 -9.60 -15.70
C THR A 49 -10.28 -8.79 -14.46
N LEU A 50 -10.89 -9.43 -13.46
CA LEU A 50 -11.14 -8.81 -12.16
C LEU A 50 -9.83 -8.42 -11.46
N GLY A 51 -8.82 -9.28 -11.46
CA GLY A 51 -7.50 -8.96 -10.89
C GLY A 51 -6.90 -7.69 -11.51
N PHE A 52 -7.02 -7.55 -12.83
CA PHE A 52 -6.59 -6.36 -13.55
C PHE A 52 -7.26 -5.05 -13.13
N ILE A 53 -8.58 -5.09 -12.95
CA ILE A 53 -9.36 -3.91 -12.59
C ILE A 53 -9.13 -3.56 -11.11
N PHE A 54 -9.10 -4.55 -10.22
CA PHE A 54 -9.05 -4.32 -8.77
C PHE A 54 -7.66 -3.96 -8.23
N VAL A 55 -6.58 -4.45 -8.84
CA VAL A 55 -5.20 -4.15 -8.41
C VAL A 55 -4.92 -2.64 -8.24
N PRO A 56 -5.19 -1.75 -9.22
CA PRO A 56 -4.92 -0.32 -9.06
C PRO A 56 -5.73 0.33 -7.95
N PHE A 57 -6.97 -0.12 -7.70
CA PHE A 57 -7.76 0.35 -6.56
C PHE A 57 -7.15 -0.08 -5.22
N MET A 58 -6.65 -1.31 -5.11
CA MET A 58 -5.99 -1.79 -3.89
C MET A 58 -4.70 -1.03 -3.58
N ILE A 59 -3.94 -0.65 -4.61
CA ILE A 59 -2.75 0.21 -4.46
C ILE A 59 -3.15 1.59 -3.91
N LEU A 60 -4.14 2.24 -4.53
CA LEU A 60 -4.62 3.56 -4.11
C LEU A 60 -5.16 3.55 -2.67
N ILE A 61 -5.94 2.52 -2.31
CA ILE A 61 -6.48 2.37 -0.96
C ILE A 61 -5.34 2.19 0.06
N THR A 62 -4.33 1.38 -0.26
CA THR A 62 -3.19 1.14 0.62
C THR A 62 -2.39 2.43 0.87
N GLU A 63 -2.18 3.23 -0.17
CA GLU A 63 -1.48 4.51 -0.07
C GLU A 63 -2.28 5.56 0.73
N ALA A 64 -3.59 5.62 0.52
CA ALA A 64 -4.49 6.50 1.28
C ALA A 64 -4.52 6.12 2.78
N LEU A 65 -4.62 4.82 3.08
CA LEU A 65 -4.55 4.30 4.45
C LEU A 65 -3.21 4.61 5.11
N HIS A 66 -2.09 4.44 4.39
CA HIS A 66 -0.77 4.77 4.91
C HIS A 66 -0.66 6.27 5.26
N THR A 67 -1.14 7.14 4.37
CA THR A 67 -1.15 8.59 4.59
C THR A 67 -1.96 8.95 5.84
N LYS A 68 -3.17 8.41 5.99
CA LYS A 68 -4.02 8.63 7.17
C LYS A 68 -3.39 8.09 8.45
N ALA A 69 -2.74 6.93 8.40
CA ALA A 69 -2.04 6.36 9.54
C ALA A 69 -0.87 7.25 10.01
N VAL A 70 -0.13 7.84 9.07
CA VAL A 70 0.97 8.77 9.38
C VAL A 70 0.44 10.09 9.96
N GLU A 71 -0.62 10.66 9.38
CA GLU A 71 -1.29 11.87 9.91
C GLU A 71 -1.78 11.65 11.36
N TYR A 72 -2.48 10.55 11.60
CA TYR A 72 -2.99 10.20 12.92
C TYR A 72 -1.87 9.97 13.94
N GLY A 73 -0.80 9.28 13.54
CA GLY A 73 0.38 9.08 14.40
C GLY A 73 1.10 10.39 14.75
N ASN A 74 1.19 11.33 13.81
CA ASN A 74 1.72 12.68 14.07
C ASN A 74 0.81 13.46 15.04
N TYR A 75 -0.52 13.40 14.88
CA TYR A 75 -1.46 14.03 15.79
C TYR A 75 -1.32 13.51 17.23
N LEU A 76 -1.28 12.19 17.41
CA LEU A 76 -1.07 11.57 18.73
C LEU A 76 0.27 11.98 19.36
N PHE A 77 1.32 12.08 18.54
CA PHE A 77 2.64 12.53 19.00
C PHE A 77 2.62 13.99 19.48
N GLN A 78 1.99 14.89 18.73
CA GLN A 78 1.86 16.29 19.12
C GLN A 78 1.04 16.44 20.39
N LYS A 79 -0.10 15.74 20.50
CA LYS A 79 -0.94 15.73 21.70
C LYS A 79 -0.16 15.28 22.94
N LYS A 80 0.60 14.18 22.85
CA LYS A 80 1.43 13.64 23.94
C LYS A 80 2.62 14.53 24.35
N ASN A 81 2.93 15.56 23.58
CA ASN A 81 4.04 16.49 23.84
C ASN A 81 3.57 17.92 24.13
N ALA A 82 2.27 18.19 24.02
CA ALA A 82 1.64 19.44 24.40
C ALA A 82 1.11 19.40 25.84
N ASP A 83 0.83 18.20 26.36
CA ASP A 83 0.68 17.88 27.79
C ASP A 83 2.06 17.63 28.45
#